data_AF-A0A1S6HRI1-F1
#
_entry.id   AF-A0A1S6HRI1-F1
#
_cell.length_a   1.000
_cell.length_b   1.000
_cell.length_c   1.000
_cell.angle_alpha   90.00
_cell.angle_beta   90.00
_cell.angle_gamma   90.00
#
_symmetry.space_group_name_H-M   'P 1'
#
loop_
_entity.id
_entity.type
_entity.pdbx_description
1 polymer ?
#
loop_
_entity_poly.entity_id
_entity_poly.type
_entity_poly.pdbx_seq_one_letter_code
_entity_poly.pdbx_strand_id
1 'polypeptide(L)'
;MSVYYAFEYPHGNVIKVGEPNPVTGDRNIKGQLFAFSNKGKRINFISSDAPYRRVPMTHKGVRYVHLGMSLKTYKHMLTSIEVL
;
A
#
# COMPACT_ATOMS: atom_id res chain seq x y z
N MET A 1 -18.97 9.59 8.39
CA MET A 1 -18.67 9.30 6.98
C MET A 1 -17.59 8.22 6.93
N SER A 2 -17.87 7.06 6.33
CA SER A 2 -16.87 5.99 6.23
C SER A 2 -15.97 6.20 5.02
N VAL A 3 -14.67 6.35 5.24
CA VAL A 3 -13.66 6.49 4.18
C VAL A 3 -13.02 5.14 3.91
N TYR A 4 -12.92 4.78 2.64
CA TYR A 4 -12.33 3.52 2.19
C TYR A 4 -10.97 3.80 1.57
N TYR A 5 -9.91 3.16 2.04
CA TYR A 5 -8.56 3.43 1.55
C TYR A 5 -8.06 2.32 0.62
N ALA A 6 -7.26 2.70 -0.37
CA ALA A 6 -6.42 1.79 -1.12
C ALA A 6 -5.02 2.37 -1.26
N PHE A 7 -4.02 1.50 -1.31
CA PHE A 7 -2.65 1.89 -1.55
C PHE A 7 -2.17 1.34 -2.88
N GLU A 8 -1.53 2.19 -3.67
CA GLU A 8 -0.87 1.80 -4.91
C GLU A 8 0.64 1.80 -4.71
N TYR A 9 1.29 0.68 -5.04
CA TYR A 9 2.73 0.52 -5.00
C TYR A 9 3.27 -0.05 -6.32
N PRO A 10 4.49 0.31 -6.73
CA PRO A 10 5.11 -0.25 -7.92
C PRO A 10 5.32 -1.77 -7.76
N HIS A 11 4.96 -2.54 -8.80
CA HIS A 11 5.15 -3.99 -8.88
C HIS A 11 6.04 -4.35 -10.08
N GLY A 12 6.96 -5.32 -9.91
CA GLY A 12 7.90 -5.80 -10.93
C GLY A 12 9.30 -5.17 -10.84
N ASN A 13 10.04 -5.12 -11.95
CA ASN A 13 11.41 -4.54 -12.03
C ASN A 13 11.50 -3.04 -11.69
N VAL A 14 10.38 -2.41 -11.36
CA VAL A 14 10.23 -1.00 -10.94
C VAL A 14 10.45 -0.83 -9.42
N ILE A 15 10.73 -1.89 -8.66
CA ILE A 15 11.13 -1.83 -7.24
C ILE A 15 12.60 -1.36 -7.12
N LYS A 16 12.91 -0.22 -7.72
CA LYS A 16 14.19 0.51 -7.60
C LYS A 16 13.98 1.93 -7.08
N VAL A 17 12.87 2.23 -6.42
CA VAL A 17 12.55 3.60 -6.02
C VAL A 17 12.65 3.76 -4.50
N GLY A 18 13.76 4.35 -4.07
CA GLY A 18 14.08 4.71 -2.68
C GLY A 18 15.51 4.33 -2.32
N GLU A 19 16.21 5.21 -1.58
CA GLU A 19 17.47 4.82 -0.96
C GLU A 19 17.19 3.67 0.02
N PRO A 20 17.99 2.59 -0.01
CA PRO A 20 17.88 1.53 0.97
C PRO A 20 18.10 2.10 2.36
N ASN A 21 17.34 1.63 3.33
CA ASN A 21 17.55 2.01 4.73
C ASN A 21 18.99 1.62 5.12
N PRO A 22 19.81 2.55 5.64
CA PRO A 22 21.22 2.30 5.93
C PRO A 22 21.45 1.25 7.02
N VAL A 23 20.44 0.95 7.84
CA VAL A 23 20.49 -0.04 8.93
C VAL A 23 20.02 -1.42 8.48
N THR A 24 18.93 -1.48 7.70
CA THR A 24 18.31 -2.78 7.34
C THR A 24 18.66 -3.25 5.93
N GLY A 25 19.20 -2.38 5.07
CA GLY A 25 19.46 -2.67 3.65
C GLY A 25 18.21 -2.81 2.79
N ASP A 26 17.02 -2.71 3.40
CA ASP A 26 15.76 -2.85 2.69
C ASP A 26 15.45 -1.59 1.88
N ARG A 27 14.92 -1.77 0.66
CA ARG A 27 14.42 -0.67 -0.15
C ARG A 27 13.09 -0.16 0.38
N ASN A 28 13.01 1.16 0.49
CA ASN A 28 11.75 1.87 0.71
C ASN A 28 10.86 1.74 -0.53
N ILE A 29 9.55 1.91 -0.35
CA ILE A 29 8.63 2.06 -1.47
C ILE A 29 8.12 3.49 -1.57
N LYS A 30 8.11 4.01 -2.80
CA LYS A 30 7.26 5.14 -3.14
C LYS A 30 5.90 4.58 -3.54
N GLY A 31 4.89 4.80 -2.72
CA GLY A 31 3.50 4.45 -3.03
C GLY A 31 2.56 5.64 -2.82
N GLN A 32 1.34 5.51 -3.30
CA GLN A 32 0.30 6.54 -3.18
C GLN A 32 -0.89 5.98 -2.41
N LEU A 33 -1.38 6.77 -1.45
CA LEU A 33 -2.59 6.45 -0.69
C LEU A 33 -3.79 7.16 -1.33
N PHE A 34 -4.82 6.41 -1.64
CA PHE A 34 -6.07 6.90 -2.19
C PHE A 34 -7.21 6.71 -1.19
N ALA A 35 -8.09 7.71 -1.11
CA ALA A 35 -9.29 7.69 -0.29
C ALA A 35 -10.54 7.73 -1.16
N PHE A 36 -11.50 6.88 -0.85
CA PHE A 36 -12.75 6.74 -1.60
C PHE A 36 -13.94 6.95 -0.66
N SER A 37 -14.97 7.61 -1.19
CA SER A 37 -16.22 7.86 -0.46
C SER A 37 -17.13 6.63 -0.35
N ASN A 38 -16.90 5.59 -1.15
CA ASN A 38 -17.66 4.34 -1.08
C ASN A 38 -16.79 3.09 -1.36
N LYS A 39 -17.26 1.92 -0.91
CA LYS A 39 -16.55 0.64 -1.05
C LYS A 39 -16.42 0.21 -2.52
N GLY A 40 -17.45 0.43 -3.34
CA GLY A 40 -17.47 0.03 -4.76
C GLY A 40 -16.40 0.74 -5.61
N LYS A 41 -16.21 2.05 -5.43
CA LYS A 41 -15.18 2.85 -6.09
C LYS A 41 -13.78 2.37 -5.74
N ARG A 42 -13.55 2.03 -4.46
CA ARG A 42 -12.28 1.42 -4.04
C ARG A 42 -12.03 0.09 -4.75
N ILE A 43 -13.04 -0.79 -4.80
CA ILE A 43 -12.92 -2.10 -5.45
C ILE A 43 -12.64 -1.93 -6.95
N ASN A 44 -13.38 -1.08 -7.64
CA ASN A 44 -13.16 -0.80 -9.06
C ASN A 44 -11.75 -0.25 -9.32
N PHE A 45 -11.26 0.63 -8.45
CA PHE A 45 -9.89 1.14 -8.51
C PHE A 45 -8.85 0.02 -8.36
N ILE A 46 -9.02 -0.86 -7.36
CA ILE A 46 -8.12 -2.00 -7.14
C ILE A 46 -8.14 -2.97 -8.31
N SER A 47 -9.31 -3.25 -8.88
CA SER A 47 -9.47 -4.26 -9.95
C SER A 47 -9.08 -3.74 -11.34
N SER A 48 -9.01 -2.43 -11.55
CA SER A 48 -8.60 -1.84 -12.85
C SER A 48 -7.10 -1.99 -13.12
N ASP A 49 -6.70 -2.05 -14.41
CA ASP A 49 -5.39 -2.05 -15.13
C ASP A 49 -4.09 -2.54 -14.47
N ALA A 50 -3.96 -2.51 -13.15
CA ALA A 50 -2.81 -2.99 -12.39
C ALA A 50 -3.25 -3.63 -11.05
N PRO A 51 -4.04 -4.70 -11.05
CA PRO A 51 -4.54 -5.32 -9.82
C PRO A 51 -3.42 -5.79 -8.87
N TYR A 52 -2.25 -6.15 -9.42
CA TYR A 52 -1.07 -6.56 -8.65
C TYR A 52 -0.32 -5.40 -7.96
N ARG A 53 -0.71 -4.14 -8.22
CA ARG A 53 -0.11 -2.92 -7.68
C ARG A 53 -0.96 -2.24 -6.63
N ARG A 54 -2.22 -2.68 -6.44
CA ARG A 54 -3.21 -1.98 -5.63
C ARG A 54 -3.78 -2.91 -4.58
N VAL A 55 -3.86 -2.42 -3.35
CA VAL A 55 -4.34 -3.20 -2.21
C VAL A 55 -5.30 -2.38 -1.36
N PRO A 56 -6.34 -3.01 -0.80
CA PRO A 56 -7.22 -2.33 0.16
C PRO A 56 -6.45 -2.03 1.44
N MET A 57 -6.76 -0.90 2.08
CA MET A 57 -6.20 -0.54 3.38
C MET A 57 -7.30 -0.14 4.36
N THR A 58 -7.14 -0.53 5.62
CA THR A 58 -8.02 -0.09 6.71
C THR A 58 -7.54 1.24 7.26
N HIS A 59 -8.44 1.98 7.91
CA HIS A 59 -8.08 3.23 8.59
C HIS A 59 -6.98 3.03 9.64
N LYS A 60 -6.99 1.88 10.35
CA LYS A 60 -5.92 1.50 11.28
C LYS A 60 -4.61 1.24 10.53
N GLY A 61 -4.65 0.58 9.37
CA GLY A 61 -3.49 0.34 8.52
C GLY A 61 -2.81 1.63 8.04
N VAL A 62 -3.60 2.65 7.66
CA VAL A 62 -3.07 3.96 7.24
C VAL A 62 -2.20 4.60 8.32
N ARG A 63 -2.60 4.53 9.59
CA ARG A 63 -1.87 5.15 10.71
C ARG A 63 -0.50 4.54 10.95
N TYR A 64 -0.29 3.30 10.52
CA TYR A 64 0.98 2.61 10.68
C TYR A 64 1.94 2.85 9.53
N VAL A 65 1.45 3.32 8.37
CA VAL A 65 2.31 3.70 7.25
C VAL A 65 3.04 4.99 7.60
N HIS A 66 4.36 4.96 7.55
CA HIS A 66 5.24 6.10 7.79
C HIS A 66 6.34 6.18 6.72
N LEU A 67 6.88 7.38 6.53
CA LEU A 67 8.01 7.62 5.64
C LEU A 67 9.23 6.78 6.08
N GLY A 68 9.89 6.13 5.13
CA GLY A 68 11.04 5.24 5.42
C GLY A 68 10.68 3.82 5.83
N MET A 69 9.40 3.43 5.75
CA MET A 69 8.99 2.03 5.94
C MET A 69 9.53 1.14 4.83
N SER A 70 10.13 0.00 5.22
CA SER A 70 10.62 -0.98 4.25
C SER A 70 9.50 -1.73 3.54
N LEU A 71 9.73 -2.13 2.29
CA LEU A 71 8.77 -2.91 1.52
C LEU A 71 8.38 -4.22 2.21
N LYS A 72 9.35 -4.88 2.87
CA LYS A 72 9.12 -6.12 3.61
C LYS A 72 8.13 -5.92 4.74
N THR A 73 8.35 -4.89 5.56
CA THR A 73 7.45 -4.51 6.66
C THR A 73 6.06 -4.19 6.13
N TYR A 74 5.98 -3.38 5.07
CA TYR A 74 4.72 -3.03 4.45
C TYR A 74 3.95 -4.25 3.89
N LYS A 75 4.62 -5.17 3.20
CA LYS A 75 3.99 -6.42 2.70
C LYS A 75 3.48 -7.32 3.82
N HIS A 76 4.23 -7.45 4.93
CA HIS A 76 3.76 -8.18 6.11
C HIS A 76 2.51 -7.53 6.72
N MET A 77 2.47 -6.20 6.77
CA MET A 77 1.28 -5.49 7.21
C MET A 77 0.08 -5.78 6.32
N LEU A 78 0.24 -5.72 4.99
CA LEU A 78 -0.84 -6.00 4.05
C LEU A 78 -1.39 -7.43 4.12
N THR A 79 -0.52 -8.42 4.32
CA THR A 79 -0.95 -9.83 4.47
C THR A 79 -1.68 -10.08 5.79
N SER A 80 -1.40 -9.28 6.82
CA SER A 80 -2.11 -9.33 8.12
C SER A 80 -3.42 -8.53 8.14
N ILE A 81 -3.76 -7.79 7.08
CA ILE A 81 -5.08 -7.15 6.96
C ILE A 81 -6.07 -8.24 6.55
N GLU A 82 -6.59 -8.97 7.53
CA GLU A 82 -7.80 -9.77 7.33
C GLU A 82 -8.93 -8.84 6.90
N VAL A 83 -9.53 -9.15 5.76
CA VAL A 83 -10.68 -8.44 5.21
C VAL A 83 -11.92 -8.96 5.94
N LEU A 84 -12.38 -8.19 6.93
CA LEU A 84 -13.75 -8.28 7.47
C LEU A 84 -14.77 -7.70 6.46
#